data_AF-A0A1J5MFQ5-F1
#
_entry.id   AF-A0A1J5MFQ5-F1
#
_cell.length_a   1.000
_cell.length_b   1.000
_cell.length_c   1.000
_cell.angle_alpha   90.00
_cell.angle_beta   90.00
_cell.angle_gamma   90.00
#
_symmetry.space_group_name_H-M   'P 1'
#
loop_
_entity.id
_entity.type
_entity.pdbx_description
1 polymer ?
#
loop_
_entity_poly.entity_id
_entity_poly.type
_entity_poly.pdbx_seq_one_letter_code
_entity_poly.pdbx_strand_id
1 'polypeptide(L)'
;MCADTADTPDYKQSLNLPKTDFPMRAGLPKREPSWLERWEKIGVYDRLREKEGRTPFVLHDGPPYANGHLHIGHALNKTIKDMIVRSHQMMGFDSRYVPGWDCHGLPIEWKIEEQYRKKGKNKDAVDVVEFRQECRAFADKWVDIQREEFKRLGITGN
;
A
#
# COMPACT_ATOMS: atom_id res chain seq x y z
N MET A 1 -18.33 29.94 -57.62
CA MET A 1 -19.30 28.85 -57.39
C MET A 1 -18.51 27.67 -56.87
N CYS A 2 -18.58 27.39 -55.57
CA CYS A 2 -17.92 26.24 -54.97
C CYS A 2 -18.70 25.00 -55.38
N ALA A 3 -18.02 23.97 -55.89
CA ALA A 3 -18.65 22.75 -56.35
C ALA A 3 -19.30 21.99 -55.18
N ASP A 4 -20.58 21.66 -55.32
CA ASP A 4 -21.30 20.78 -54.40
C ASP A 4 -20.62 19.41 -54.37
N THR A 5 -20.21 18.96 -53.19
CA THR A 5 -19.63 17.62 -52.99
C THR A 5 -20.70 16.55 -53.16
N ALA A 6 -20.44 15.54 -54.00
CA ALA A 6 -21.36 14.45 -54.29
C ALA A 6 -21.79 13.68 -53.04
N ASP A 7 -23.08 13.34 -52.99
CA ASP A 7 -23.73 12.58 -51.91
C ASP A 7 -23.26 11.12 -51.95
N THR A 8 -22.26 10.78 -51.13
CA THR A 8 -21.68 9.44 -51.06
C THR A 8 -22.27 8.66 -49.88
N PRO A 9 -22.58 7.35 -50.03
CA PRO A 9 -23.19 6.57 -48.95
C PRO A 9 -22.28 6.51 -47.70
N ASP A 10 -22.82 6.80 -46.53
CA ASP A 10 -22.10 6.66 -45.25
C ASP A 10 -22.07 5.18 -44.80
N TYR A 11 -20.92 4.53 -44.99
CA TYR A 11 -20.70 3.14 -44.59
C TYR A 11 -20.34 2.99 -43.10
N LYS A 12 -20.22 4.06 -42.31
CA LYS A 12 -19.78 3.98 -40.90
C LYS A 12 -20.64 3.05 -40.05
N GLN A 13 -21.93 2.95 -40.37
CA GLN A 13 -22.88 2.11 -39.64
C GLN A 13 -22.82 0.62 -40.02
N SER A 14 -22.22 0.27 -41.17
CA SER A 14 -22.05 -1.14 -41.59
C SER A 14 -20.75 -1.77 -41.07
N LEU A 15 -19.88 -0.98 -40.42
CA LEU A 15 -18.61 -1.44 -39.87
C LEU A 15 -18.78 -2.01 -38.45
N ASN A 16 -18.23 -3.21 -38.22
CA ASN A 16 -18.14 -3.83 -36.89
C ASN A 16 -16.96 -3.27 -36.09
N LEU A 17 -17.05 -2.01 -35.67
CA LEU A 17 -16.00 -1.36 -34.89
C LEU A 17 -15.97 -1.84 -33.43
N PRO A 18 -14.79 -1.93 -32.79
CA PRO A 18 -14.68 -2.21 -31.37
C PRO A 18 -15.41 -1.16 -30.52
N LYS A 19 -16.19 -1.62 -29.53
CA LYS A 19 -16.89 -0.76 -28.56
C LYS A 19 -16.45 -1.17 -27.16
N THR A 20 -16.01 -0.20 -26.37
CA THR A 20 -15.60 -0.42 -24.98
C THR A 20 -15.79 0.83 -24.16
N ASP A 21 -16.24 0.66 -22.92
CA ASP A 21 -16.26 1.71 -21.90
C ASP A 21 -14.89 1.87 -21.23
N PHE A 22 -13.91 1.02 -21.58
CA PHE A 22 -12.55 1.10 -21.05
C PHE A 22 -11.86 2.37 -21.56
N PRO A 23 -11.50 3.32 -20.67
CA PRO A 23 -10.94 4.59 -21.08
C PRO A 23 -9.52 4.38 -21.62
N MET A 24 -9.19 5.08 -22.71
CA MET A 24 -7.86 5.05 -23.30
C MET A 24 -6.78 5.60 -22.35
N ARG A 25 -7.14 6.59 -21.51
CA ARG A 25 -6.25 7.12 -20.45
C ARG A 25 -6.57 6.46 -19.12
N ALA A 26 -5.53 5.98 -18.43
CA ALA A 26 -5.71 5.21 -17.21
C ALA A 26 -6.31 6.02 -16.05
N GLY A 27 -5.85 7.26 -15.81
CA GLY A 27 -6.35 8.09 -14.70
C GLY A 27 -6.06 7.50 -13.31
N LEU A 28 -4.93 6.82 -13.16
CA LEU A 28 -4.61 5.96 -12.00
C LEU A 28 -4.72 6.65 -10.64
N PRO A 29 -4.23 7.89 -10.41
CA PRO A 29 -4.31 8.51 -9.08
C PRO A 29 -5.75 8.66 -8.55
N LYS A 30 -6.75 8.75 -9.45
CA LYS A 30 -8.16 8.81 -9.09
C LYS A 30 -8.83 7.44 -9.01
N ARG A 31 -8.40 6.47 -9.83
CA ARG A 31 -9.03 5.14 -9.91
C ARG A 31 -8.50 4.16 -8.87
N GLU A 32 -7.20 4.18 -8.59
CA GLU A 32 -6.58 3.26 -7.64
C GLU A 32 -7.25 3.27 -6.26
N PRO A 33 -7.58 4.44 -5.65
CA PRO A 33 -8.28 4.44 -4.35
C PRO A 33 -9.59 3.65 -4.37
N SER A 34 -10.38 3.75 -5.46
CA SER A 34 -11.63 2.99 -5.59
C SER A 34 -11.40 1.48 -5.74
N TRP A 35 -10.26 1.05 -6.31
CA TRP A 35 -9.91 -0.37 -6.38
C TRP A 35 -9.53 -0.91 -5.01
N LEU A 36 -8.76 -0.14 -4.25
CA LEU A 36 -8.36 -0.50 -2.89
C LEU A 36 -9.57 -0.58 -1.95
N GLU A 37 -10.45 0.42 -1.99
CA GLU A 37 -11.71 0.43 -1.23
C GLU A 37 -12.58 -0.77 -1.58
N ARG A 38 -12.70 -1.10 -2.87
CA ARG A 38 -13.43 -2.30 -3.31
C ARG A 38 -12.77 -3.57 -2.76
N TRP A 39 -11.45 -3.68 -2.79
CA TRP A 39 -10.72 -4.84 -2.29
C TRP A 39 -10.88 -5.02 -0.78
N GLU A 40 -10.86 -3.93 -0.03
CA GLU A 40 -11.13 -3.92 1.41
C GLU A 40 -12.57 -4.35 1.69
N LYS A 41 -13.56 -3.76 0.99
CA LYS A 41 -14.98 -4.08 1.17
C LYS A 41 -15.32 -5.55 0.92
N ILE A 42 -14.65 -6.18 -0.05
CA ILE A 42 -14.88 -7.61 -0.32
C ILE A 42 -14.00 -8.52 0.56
N GLY A 43 -13.08 -7.97 1.35
CA GLY A 43 -12.15 -8.76 2.16
C GLY A 43 -11.26 -9.65 1.28
N VAL A 44 -10.60 -9.08 0.25
CA VAL A 44 -9.80 -9.86 -0.72
C VAL A 44 -8.82 -10.80 -0.02
N TYR A 45 -8.12 -10.32 1.00
CA TYR A 45 -7.11 -11.12 1.70
C TYR A 45 -7.73 -12.38 2.32
N ASP A 46 -8.82 -12.21 3.06
CA ASP A 46 -9.50 -13.31 3.76
C ASP A 46 -10.11 -14.31 2.77
N ARG A 47 -10.77 -13.80 1.71
CA ARG A 47 -11.30 -14.64 0.62
C ARG A 47 -10.24 -15.50 -0.07
N LEU A 48 -9.01 -14.99 -0.16
CA LEU A 48 -7.91 -15.78 -0.72
C LEU A 48 -7.47 -16.91 0.21
N ARG A 49 -7.68 -16.77 1.54
CA ARG A 49 -7.36 -17.78 2.57
C ARG A 49 -8.44 -18.84 2.76
N GLU A 50 -9.68 -18.56 2.37
CA GLU A 50 -10.78 -19.55 2.39
C GLU A 50 -10.53 -20.76 1.46
N LYS A 51 -9.57 -20.67 0.54
CA LYS A 51 -9.26 -21.76 -0.39
C LYS A 51 -8.47 -22.88 0.29
N GLU A 52 -9.12 -24.01 0.49
CA GLU A 52 -8.52 -25.22 1.06
C GLU A 52 -7.65 -25.99 0.06
N GLY A 53 -6.82 -26.91 0.58
CA GLY A 53 -6.02 -27.85 -0.23
C GLY A 53 -4.80 -27.24 -0.94
N ARG A 54 -4.45 -25.98 -0.62
CA ARG A 54 -3.29 -25.28 -1.20
C ARG A 54 -2.04 -25.43 -0.35
N THR A 55 -0.89 -25.61 -0.98
CA THR A 55 0.40 -25.64 -0.28
C THR A 55 0.72 -24.25 0.30
N PRO A 56 1.05 -24.13 1.60
CA PRO A 56 1.44 -22.86 2.19
C PRO A 56 2.70 -22.26 1.56
N PHE A 57 2.69 -20.95 1.37
CA PHE A 57 3.86 -20.16 1.03
C PHE A 57 3.87 -18.92 1.91
N VAL A 58 4.87 -18.75 2.77
CA VAL A 58 4.92 -17.62 3.71
C VAL A 58 6.14 -16.75 3.38
N LEU A 59 5.89 -15.49 3.04
CA LEU A 59 6.95 -14.50 2.90
C LEU A 59 7.04 -13.71 4.21
N HIS A 60 8.11 -13.97 4.97
CA HIS A 60 8.43 -13.22 6.17
C HIS A 60 8.98 -11.83 5.83
N ASP A 61 8.33 -10.81 6.35
CA ASP A 61 8.73 -9.43 6.13
C ASP A 61 9.83 -9.00 7.10
N GLY A 62 10.90 -8.42 6.57
CA GLY A 62 11.82 -7.63 7.39
C GLY A 62 11.11 -6.35 7.86
N PRO A 63 10.91 -6.15 9.17
CA PRO A 63 10.08 -5.07 9.67
C PRO A 63 10.73 -3.70 9.43
N PRO A 64 10.10 -2.76 8.71
CA PRO A 64 10.55 -1.37 8.65
C PRO A 64 10.53 -0.72 10.04
N TYR A 65 11.39 0.28 10.21
CA TYR A 65 11.49 1.01 11.46
C TYR A 65 10.38 2.07 11.57
N ALA A 66 9.69 2.13 12.72
CA ALA A 66 8.52 3.00 12.93
C ALA A 66 8.91 4.43 13.35
N ASN A 67 9.59 5.19 12.48
CA ASN A 67 10.09 6.54 12.83
C ASN A 67 9.98 7.62 11.74
N GLY A 68 9.31 7.35 10.62
CA GLY A 68 9.26 8.29 9.51
C GLY A 68 8.38 7.82 8.35
N HIS A 69 8.16 8.71 7.38
CA HIS A 69 7.44 8.41 6.14
C HIS A 69 8.21 7.41 5.27
N LEU A 70 7.49 6.68 4.43
CA LEU A 70 8.10 5.81 3.44
C LEU A 70 8.95 6.61 2.44
N HIS A 71 9.97 5.95 1.90
CA HIS A 71 10.83 6.46 0.84
C HIS A 71 10.89 5.43 -0.28
N ILE A 72 11.50 5.79 -1.42
CA ILE A 72 11.49 4.93 -2.62
C ILE A 72 12.05 3.52 -2.38
N GLY A 73 13.05 3.38 -1.51
CA GLY A 73 13.55 2.06 -1.10
C GLY A 73 12.49 1.16 -0.44
N HIS A 74 11.58 1.72 0.37
CA HIS A 74 10.45 0.99 0.94
C HIS A 74 9.48 0.54 -0.16
N ALA A 75 9.15 1.45 -1.08
CA ALA A 75 8.26 1.14 -2.20
C ALA A 75 8.83 0.02 -3.08
N LEU A 76 10.12 0.08 -3.42
CA LEU A 76 10.81 -0.96 -4.16
C LEU A 76 10.73 -2.31 -3.44
N ASN A 77 11.13 -2.35 -2.17
CA ASN A 77 11.17 -3.58 -1.39
C ASN A 77 9.80 -4.26 -1.30
N LYS A 78 8.77 -3.49 -0.97
CA LYS A 78 7.42 -4.04 -0.77
C LYS A 78 6.73 -4.41 -2.07
N THR A 79 6.96 -3.66 -3.15
CA THR A 79 6.40 -3.99 -4.47
C THR A 79 6.91 -5.35 -4.93
N ILE A 80 8.21 -5.63 -4.77
CA ILE A 80 8.79 -6.93 -5.13
C ILE A 80 8.18 -8.06 -4.29
N LYS A 81 8.07 -7.86 -2.97
CA LYS A 81 7.45 -8.84 -2.06
C LYS A 81 5.99 -9.13 -2.45
N ASP A 82 5.21 -8.09 -2.74
CA ASP A 82 3.81 -8.20 -3.17
C ASP A 82 3.69 -8.94 -4.51
N MET A 83 4.55 -8.62 -5.50
CA MET A 83 4.62 -9.37 -6.76
C MET A 83 4.87 -10.87 -6.53
N ILE A 84 5.82 -11.23 -5.68
CA ILE A 84 6.13 -12.63 -5.34
C ILE A 84 4.92 -13.31 -4.71
N VAL A 85 4.32 -12.70 -3.69
CA VAL A 85 3.18 -13.24 -2.94
C VAL A 85 1.98 -13.45 -3.87
N ARG A 86 1.63 -12.46 -4.69
CA ARG A 86 0.53 -12.54 -5.66
C ARG A 86 0.80 -13.61 -6.72
N SER A 87 2.03 -13.70 -7.23
CA SER A 87 2.41 -14.71 -8.21
C SER A 87 2.24 -16.12 -7.64
N HIS A 88 2.73 -16.38 -6.43
CA HIS A 88 2.53 -17.67 -5.76
C HIS A 88 1.05 -17.95 -5.48
N GLN A 89 0.26 -16.93 -5.12
CA GLN A 89 -1.18 -17.10 -4.90
C GLN A 89 -1.90 -17.53 -6.19
N MET A 90 -1.50 -16.95 -7.33
CA MET A 90 -2.02 -17.27 -8.66
C MET A 90 -1.55 -18.63 -9.17
N MET A 91 -0.35 -19.10 -8.75
CA MET A 91 0.15 -20.45 -9.03
C MET A 91 -0.49 -21.54 -8.17
N GLY A 92 -1.38 -21.18 -7.23
CA GLY A 92 -2.16 -22.14 -6.44
C GLY A 92 -1.68 -22.37 -5.01
N PHE A 93 -0.70 -21.60 -4.53
CA PHE A 93 -0.27 -21.66 -3.12
C PHE A 93 -1.24 -20.89 -2.19
N ASP A 94 -1.22 -21.23 -0.90
CA ASP A 94 -1.75 -20.39 0.20
C ASP A 94 -0.67 -19.37 0.57
N SER A 95 -0.56 -18.30 -0.24
CA SER A 95 0.48 -17.29 -0.06
C SER A 95 0.12 -16.27 1.01
N ARG A 96 0.88 -16.25 2.10
CA ARG A 96 0.71 -15.32 3.21
C ARG A 96 1.84 -14.31 3.26
N TYR A 97 1.47 -13.05 3.45
CA TYR A 97 2.37 -11.95 3.71
C TYR A 97 2.04 -11.36 5.08
N VAL A 98 3.03 -11.32 5.96
CA VAL A 98 2.92 -10.84 7.34
C VAL A 98 3.84 -9.64 7.51
N PRO A 99 3.37 -8.40 7.28
CA PRO A 99 4.10 -7.19 7.62
C PRO A 99 4.41 -7.10 9.12
N GLY A 100 5.52 -6.45 9.45
CA GLY A 100 5.89 -6.14 10.83
C GLY A 100 6.51 -4.76 10.93
N TRP A 101 6.75 -4.30 12.16
CA TRP A 101 7.42 -3.04 12.44
C TRP A 101 8.43 -3.20 13.57
N ASP A 102 9.56 -2.49 13.43
CA ASP A 102 10.53 -2.35 14.49
C ASP A 102 10.21 -1.09 15.30
N CYS A 103 9.72 -1.32 16.52
CA CYS A 103 9.14 -0.30 17.40
C CYS A 103 10.04 0.03 18.60
N HIS A 104 11.28 -0.43 18.60
CA HIS A 104 12.23 -0.22 19.69
C HIS A 104 13.56 0.31 19.17
N GLY A 105 14.37 0.85 20.08
CA GLY A 105 15.75 1.25 19.79
C GLY A 105 15.99 2.76 19.83
N LEU A 106 17.28 3.10 19.79
CA LEU A 106 17.79 4.46 19.92
C LEU A 106 17.16 5.45 18.92
N PRO A 107 16.86 5.11 17.66
CA PRO A 107 16.24 6.08 16.76
C PRO A 107 14.87 6.61 17.22
N ILE A 108 14.06 5.83 17.96
CA ILE A 108 12.79 6.33 18.54
C ILE A 108 13.10 7.20 19.76
N GLU A 109 13.96 6.70 20.65
CA GLU A 109 14.37 7.45 21.84
C GLU A 109 14.93 8.82 21.48
N TRP A 110 15.81 8.89 20.49
CA TRP A 110 16.37 10.13 19.97
C TRP A 110 15.28 11.08 19.46
N LYS A 111 14.26 10.57 18.75
CA LYS A 111 13.17 11.40 18.24
C LYS A 111 12.31 12.00 19.35
N ILE A 112 12.08 11.27 20.44
CA ILE A 112 11.41 11.82 21.63
C ILE A 112 12.31 12.82 22.35
N GLU A 113 13.59 12.50 22.55
CA GLU A 113 14.56 13.43 23.14
C GLU A 113 14.66 14.75 22.36
N GLU A 114 14.66 14.68 21.02
CA GLU A 114 14.67 15.85 20.15
C GLU A 114 13.42 16.73 20.40
N GLN A 115 12.26 16.12 20.65
CA GLN A 115 11.04 16.84 21.02
C GLN A 115 11.14 17.48 22.40
N TYR A 116 11.75 16.82 23.39
CA TYR A 116 11.99 17.43 24.69
C TYR A 116 12.97 18.59 24.63
N ARG A 117 14.08 18.45 23.90
CA ARG A 117 15.07 19.52 23.70
C ARG A 117 14.40 20.75 23.07
N LYS A 118 13.52 20.56 22.07
CA LYS A 118 12.71 21.65 21.48
C LYS A 118 11.77 22.32 22.47
N LYS A 119 11.33 21.61 23.50
CA LYS A 119 10.50 22.13 24.61
C LYS A 119 11.34 22.62 25.79
N GLY A 120 12.67 22.67 25.68
CA GLY A 120 13.58 23.08 26.76
C GLY A 120 13.65 22.10 27.94
N LYS A 121 13.22 20.84 27.75
CA LYS A 121 13.26 19.78 28.77
C LYS A 121 14.44 18.84 28.55
N ASN A 122 15.06 18.37 29.63
CA ASN A 122 16.06 17.29 29.58
C ASN A 122 15.38 15.93 29.79
N LYS A 123 15.81 14.90 29.05
CA LYS A 123 15.37 13.51 29.21
C LYS A 123 15.62 12.99 30.63
N ASP A 124 16.75 13.36 31.22
CA ASP A 124 17.13 12.90 32.57
C ASP A 124 16.20 13.42 33.68
N ALA A 125 15.37 14.42 33.36
CA ALA A 125 14.34 14.95 34.24
C ALA A 125 12.97 14.30 34.05
N VAL A 126 12.84 13.35 33.11
CA VAL A 126 11.60 12.61 32.82
C VAL A 126 11.69 11.22 33.44
N ASP A 127 10.59 10.76 34.02
CA ASP A 127 10.51 9.40 34.54
C ASP A 127 10.68 8.36 33.42
N VAL A 128 11.40 7.28 33.70
CA VAL A 128 11.71 6.25 32.68
C VAL A 128 10.46 5.54 32.17
N VAL A 129 9.44 5.36 33.01
CA VAL A 129 8.18 4.73 32.60
C VAL A 129 7.41 5.68 31.67
N GLU A 130 7.33 6.96 32.03
CA GLU A 130 6.72 8.00 31.19
C GLU A 130 7.42 8.09 29.83
N PHE A 131 8.76 8.13 29.82
CA PHE A 131 9.55 8.16 28.58
C PHE A 131 9.28 6.96 27.66
N ARG A 132 9.20 5.75 28.24
CA ARG A 132 8.90 4.52 27.47
C ARG A 132 7.48 4.51 26.92
N GLN A 133 6.52 5.07 27.66
CA GLN A 133 5.14 5.23 27.18
C GLN A 133 5.08 6.21 26.01
N GLU A 134 5.79 7.34 26.08
CA GLU A 134 5.90 8.27 24.96
C GLU A 134 6.56 7.64 23.73
N CYS A 135 7.63 6.86 23.91
CA CYS A 135 8.26 6.11 22.82
C CYS A 135 7.28 5.12 22.16
N ARG A 136 6.47 4.42 22.95
CA ARG A 136 5.45 3.50 22.44
C ARG A 136 4.36 4.24 21.66
N ALA A 137 3.83 5.33 22.20
CA ALA A 137 2.83 6.14 21.52
C ALA A 137 3.37 6.72 20.19
N PHE A 138 4.65 7.08 20.15
CA PHE A 138 5.31 7.53 18.92
C PHE A 138 5.43 6.40 17.90
N ALA A 139 5.84 5.21 18.32
CA ALA A 139 5.92 4.04 17.45
C ALA A 139 4.54 3.70 16.86
N ASP A 140 3.51 3.61 17.70
CA ASP A 140 2.14 3.26 17.29
C ASP A 140 1.61 4.25 16.23
N LYS A 141 1.83 5.55 16.44
CA LYS A 141 1.49 6.58 15.45
C LYS A 141 2.17 6.34 14.10
N TRP A 142 3.46 6.01 14.10
CA TRP A 142 4.19 5.79 12.85
C TRP A 142 3.83 4.47 12.18
N VAL A 143 3.51 3.43 12.95
CA VAL A 143 2.96 2.18 12.43
C VAL A 143 1.68 2.46 11.63
N ASP A 144 0.76 3.24 12.18
CA ASP A 144 -0.50 3.57 11.50
C ASP A 144 -0.27 4.38 10.22
N ILE A 145 0.58 5.41 10.26
CA ILE A 145 0.92 6.22 9.07
C ILE A 145 1.54 5.34 7.97
N GLN A 146 2.57 4.56 8.31
CA GLN A 146 3.25 3.71 7.34
C GLN A 146 2.33 2.60 6.82
N ARG A 147 1.43 2.06 7.66
CA ARG A 147 0.41 1.08 7.24
C ARG A 147 -0.46 1.67 6.13
N GLU A 148 -0.97 2.88 6.31
CA GLU A 148 -1.81 3.55 5.29
C GLU A 148 -1.00 3.87 4.02
N GLU A 149 0.27 4.25 4.16
CA GLU A 149 1.16 4.45 3.01
C GLU A 149 1.41 3.14 2.23
N PHE A 150 1.60 2.01 2.93
CA PHE A 150 1.73 0.70 2.27
C PHE A 150 0.42 0.24 1.62
N LYS A 151 -0.73 0.44 2.28
CA LYS A 151 -2.05 0.16 1.67
C LYS A 151 -2.24 0.98 0.41
N ARG A 152 -1.82 2.25 0.40
CA ARG A 152 -1.90 3.11 -0.79
C ARG A 152 -1.06 2.59 -1.95
N LEU A 153 0.04 1.89 -1.69
CA LEU A 153 0.84 1.19 -2.70
C LEU A 153 0.16 -0.11 -3.22
N GLY A 154 -1.00 -0.48 -2.69
CA GLY A 154 -1.75 -1.69 -3.07
C GLY A 154 -1.20 -2.97 -2.45
N ILE A 155 -0.33 -2.86 -1.46
CA ILE A 155 0.23 -4.01 -0.75
C ILE A 155 -0.86 -4.62 0.13
N THR A 156 -1.07 -5.93 0.02
CA THR A 156 -2.03 -6.67 0.84
C THR A 156 -1.32 -7.67 1.74
N GLY A 157 -1.49 -7.54 3.04
CA GLY A 157 -0.94 -8.41 4.08
C GLY A 157 -1.75 -8.28 5.36
N ASN A 158 -1.51 -9.19 6.31
CA ASN A 158 -2.14 -9.20 7.63
C ASN A 158 -1.25 -8.51 8.66
#